data_AF-K7F8R0-F1
#
_entry.id   AF-K7F8R0-F1
#
_cell.length_a   1.000
_cell.length_b   1.000
_cell.length_c   1.000
_cell.angle_alpha   90.00
_cell.angle_beta   90.00
_cell.angle_gamma   90.00
#
_symmetry.space_group_name_H-M   'P 1'
#
loop_
_entity.id
_entity.type
_entity.pdbx_description
1 polymer ?
#
loop_
_entity_poly.entity_id
_entity_poly.type
_entity_poly.pdbx_seq_one_letter_code
_entity_poly.pdbx_strand_id
1 'polypeptide(L)'
;MGDTSIKFEVIPGKNQKSEYVLTCGKHTVRGWCKNKRVGKQLASQKILQLLHPHVKNWGSLLRMYGRENNKMVKQETSDKSVIELQQYAKKNKPNVHILNKLQEEMKKLAQEREETRKKPKMTIVESIQPGSEPLCTVDV
;
A
#
# COMPACT_ATOMS: atom_id res chain seq x y z
N MET A 1 -10.21 -0.88 -6.18
CA MET A 1 -11.00 0.07 -5.36
C MET A 1 -10.34 1.45 -5.40
N GLY A 2 -10.03 1.93 -6.61
CA GLY A 2 -9.48 3.27 -6.82
C GLY A 2 -10.58 4.15 -7.40
N ASP A 3 -10.59 5.43 -7.05
CA ASP A 3 -11.43 6.49 -7.62
C ASP A 3 -12.84 6.67 -7.07
N THR A 4 -13.05 6.40 -5.78
CA THR A 4 -14.18 7.01 -5.07
C THR A 4 -13.75 8.39 -4.61
N SER A 5 -14.25 9.46 -5.24
CA SER A 5 -14.00 10.82 -4.77
C SER A 5 -14.57 11.01 -3.35
N ILE A 6 -13.70 11.47 -2.43
CA ILE A 6 -14.05 11.71 -1.04
C ILE A 6 -13.99 13.22 -0.78
N LYS A 7 -15.11 13.81 -0.37
CA LYS A 7 -15.20 15.22 0.03
C LYS A 7 -15.71 15.31 1.46
N PHE A 8 -15.00 16.05 2.30
CA PHE A 8 -15.36 16.26 3.70
C PHE A 8 -15.40 17.73 4.03
N GLU A 9 -16.55 18.18 4.53
CA GLU A 9 -16.82 19.57 4.88
C GLU A 9 -17.32 19.66 6.31
N VAL A 10 -17.02 20.79 6.95
CA VAL A 10 -17.50 21.12 8.30
C VAL A 10 -18.11 22.51 8.24
N ILE A 11 -19.39 22.58 8.58
CA ILE A 11 -20.18 23.80 8.61
C ILE A 11 -20.30 24.23 10.07
N PRO A 12 -19.78 25.40 10.47
CA PRO A 12 -19.94 25.89 11.83
C PRO A 12 -21.42 26.13 12.11
N GLY A 13 -21.92 25.63 13.23
CA GLY A 13 -23.31 25.81 13.64
C GLY A 13 -23.43 26.50 14.99
N LYS A 14 -24.65 26.50 15.53
CA LYS A 14 -24.98 27.13 16.82
C LYS A 14 -24.53 26.24 17.99
N ASN A 15 -24.40 26.83 19.18
CA ASN A 15 -24.11 26.13 20.44
C ASN A 15 -22.80 25.32 20.48
N GLN A 16 -21.71 25.88 19.92
CA GLN A 16 -20.38 25.25 19.88
C GLN A 16 -20.36 23.84 19.27
N LYS A 17 -21.28 23.56 18.35
CA LYS A 17 -21.30 22.34 17.54
C LYS A 17 -21.20 22.71 16.07
N SER A 18 -20.48 21.89 15.32
CA SER A 18 -20.37 22.01 13.86
C SER A 18 -21.08 20.84 13.20
N GLU A 19 -21.78 21.10 12.11
CA GLU A 19 -22.31 20.06 11.24
C GLU A 19 -21.16 19.53 10.36
N TYR A 20 -21.02 18.22 10.27
CA TYR A 20 -20.12 17.57 9.33
C TYR A 20 -20.92 17.02 8.15
N VAL A 21 -20.32 17.06 6.97
CA VAL A 21 -20.82 16.41 5.76
C VAL A 21 -19.67 15.62 5.12
N LEU A 22 -19.88 14.33 4.85
CA LEU A 22 -18.92 13.48 4.15
C LEU A 22 -19.63 12.82 2.97
N THR A 23 -19.06 13.02 1.78
CA THR A 23 -19.50 12.39 0.54
C THR A 23 -18.42 11.44 0.07
N CYS A 24 -18.80 10.19 -0.20
CA CYS A 24 -17.94 9.12 -0.70
C CYS A 24 -18.67 8.45 -1.88
N GLY A 25 -18.38 8.92 -3.10
CA GLY A 25 -19.08 8.48 -4.31
C GLY A 25 -20.59 8.76 -4.20
N LYS A 26 -21.40 7.69 -4.20
CA LYS A 26 -22.88 7.77 -4.08
C LYS A 26 -23.40 7.94 -2.64
N HIS A 27 -22.54 7.80 -1.64
CA HIS A 27 -22.96 7.84 -0.23
C HIS A 27 -22.64 9.20 0.39
N THR A 28 -23.67 9.85 0.94
CA THR A 28 -23.53 11.12 1.64
C THR A 28 -24.06 10.99 3.05
N VAL A 29 -23.27 11.41 4.04
CA VAL A 29 -23.68 11.40 5.46
C VAL A 29 -23.47 12.76 6.09
N ARG A 30 -24.39 13.13 6.97
CA ARG A 30 -24.36 14.36 7.75
C ARG A 30 -24.59 14.12 9.24
N GLY A 31 -24.18 15.08 10.07
CA GLY A 31 -24.47 15.05 11.49
C GLY A 31 -23.71 16.12 12.29
N TRP A 32 -23.94 16.16 13.59
CA TRP A 32 -23.32 17.15 14.47
C TRP A 32 -22.09 16.59 15.18
N CYS A 33 -21.07 17.43 15.35
CA CYS A 33 -19.86 17.09 16.08
C CYS A 33 -19.32 18.29 16.88
N LYS A 34 -18.50 18.01 17.90
CA LYS A 34 -17.82 19.04 18.69
C LYS A 34 -16.60 19.61 17.96
N ASN A 35 -15.94 18.82 17.12
CA ASN A 35 -14.75 19.23 16.38
C ASN A 35 -14.57 18.42 15.09
N LYS A 36 -13.73 18.94 14.19
CA LYS A 36 -13.44 18.36 12.86
C LYS A 36 -12.97 16.90 12.93
N ARG A 37 -12.13 16.56 13.91
CA ARG A 37 -11.56 15.21 14.05
C ARG A 37 -12.65 14.19 14.39
N VAL A 38 -13.47 14.49 15.39
CA VAL A 38 -14.60 13.63 15.79
C VAL A 38 -15.63 13.54 14.66
N GLY A 39 -15.95 14.66 14.01
CA GLY A 39 -16.85 14.68 12.85
C GLY A 39 -16.39 13.76 11.73
N LYS A 40 -15.12 13.84 11.35
CA LYS A 40 -14.54 12.96 10.32
C LYS A 40 -14.67 11.48 10.70
N GLN A 41 -14.36 11.13 11.94
CA GLN A 41 -14.47 9.74 12.41
C GLN A 41 -15.92 9.25 12.35
N LEU A 42 -16.87 9.98 12.95
CA LEU A 42 -18.29 9.61 12.93
C LEU A 42 -18.84 9.48 11.50
N ALA A 43 -18.44 10.39 10.62
CA ALA A 43 -18.82 10.35 9.22
C ALA A 43 -18.26 9.10 8.53
N SER A 44 -16.96 8.81 8.70
CA SER A 44 -16.33 7.61 8.15
C SER A 44 -17.00 6.33 8.65
N GLN A 45 -17.36 6.25 9.93
CA GLN A 45 -18.07 5.10 10.49
C GLN A 45 -19.44 4.90 9.82
N LYS A 46 -20.22 5.98 9.62
CA LYS A 46 -21.50 5.91 8.92
C LYS A 46 -21.34 5.51 7.45
N ILE A 47 -20.34 6.04 6.75
CA ILE A 47 -20.06 5.64 5.36
C ILE A 47 -19.67 4.15 5.30
N LEU A 48 -18.84 3.66 6.22
CA LEU A 48 -18.47 2.25 6.28
C LEU A 48 -19.69 1.35 6.51
N GLN A 49 -20.66 1.79 7.31
CA GLN A 49 -21.92 1.07 7.50
C GLN A 49 -22.78 1.03 6.23
N LEU A 50 -22.80 2.11 5.43
CA LEU A 50 -23.49 2.16 4.15
C LEU A 50 -22.83 1.26 3.09
N LEU A 51 -21.50 1.18 3.11
CA LEU A 51 -20.75 0.29 2.23
C LEU A 51 -20.92 -1.19 2.59
N HIS A 52 -21.08 -1.49 3.88
CA HIS A 52 -21.20 -2.86 4.40
C HIS A 52 -22.44 -3.01 5.28
N PRO A 53 -23.66 -2.95 4.72
CA PRO A 53 -24.89 -2.98 5.51
C PRO A 53 -25.08 -4.29 6.31
N HIS A 54 -24.45 -5.38 5.86
CA HIS A 54 -24.49 -6.68 6.55
C HIS A 54 -23.50 -6.80 7.70
N VAL A 55 -22.50 -5.92 7.78
CA VAL A 55 -21.48 -5.95 8.83
C VAL A 55 -21.98 -5.10 10.00
N LYS A 56 -22.30 -5.77 11.12
CA LYS A 56 -22.88 -5.13 12.31
C LYS A 56 -21.88 -4.87 13.44
N ASN A 57 -20.73 -5.55 13.42
CA ASN A 57 -19.75 -5.50 14.50
C ASN A 57 -18.38 -5.00 14.00
N TRP A 58 -17.69 -4.27 14.87
CA TRP A 58 -16.35 -3.75 14.57
C TRP A 58 -15.32 -4.85 14.37
N GLY A 59 -15.50 -6.03 14.99
CA GLY A 59 -14.58 -7.17 14.84
C GLY A 59 -14.47 -7.67 13.40
N SER A 60 -15.59 -7.87 12.72
CA SER A 60 -15.62 -8.23 11.29
C SER A 60 -14.98 -7.15 10.43
N LEU A 61 -15.27 -5.88 10.69
CA LEU A 61 -14.70 -4.76 9.94
C LEU A 61 -13.18 -4.65 10.14
N LEU A 62 -12.71 -4.80 11.38
CA LEU A 62 -11.29 -4.85 11.74
C LEU A 62 -10.59 -6.07 11.15
N ARG A 63 -11.28 -7.20 10.96
CA ARG A 63 -10.71 -8.33 10.23
C ARG A 63 -10.58 -8.02 8.74
N MET A 64 -11.59 -7.42 8.12
CA MET A 64 -11.58 -7.07 6.70
C MET A 64 -10.57 -5.98 6.33
N TYR A 65 -10.46 -4.94 7.15
CA TYR A 65 -9.66 -3.74 6.87
C TYR A 65 -8.46 -3.55 7.80
N GLY A 66 -8.41 -4.28 8.90
CA GLY A 66 -7.33 -4.18 9.86
C GLY A 66 -6.07 -4.92 9.43
N ARG A 67 -5.06 -4.79 10.28
CA ARG A 67 -3.66 -5.13 10.01
C ARG A 67 -3.43 -6.59 9.57
N GLU A 68 -4.30 -7.52 9.95
CA GLU A 68 -4.15 -8.94 9.60
C GLU A 68 -4.42 -9.26 8.12
N ASN A 69 -5.24 -8.47 7.42
CA ASN A 69 -5.40 -8.61 5.96
C ASN A 69 -4.27 -7.94 5.18
N ASN A 70 -3.47 -7.10 5.83
CA ASN A 70 -2.21 -6.59 5.34
C ASN A 70 -1.04 -7.55 5.68
N LYS A 71 -1.24 -8.88 5.75
CA LYS A 71 -0.12 -9.83 5.89
C LYS A 71 0.76 -9.98 4.63
N MET A 72 0.47 -9.23 3.55
CA MET A 72 1.50 -8.88 2.55
C MET A 72 2.53 -7.87 3.10
N VAL A 73 2.19 -7.15 4.18
CA VAL A 73 3.09 -6.36 5.04
C VAL A 73 3.72 -7.28 6.10
N LYS A 74 4.33 -8.37 5.65
CA LYS A 74 5.35 -9.09 6.43
C LYS A 74 6.67 -8.30 6.38
N GLN A 75 6.57 -7.00 6.63
CA GLN A 75 7.60 -5.97 6.48
C GLN A 75 7.76 -5.16 7.79
N GLU A 76 6.91 -5.39 8.82
CA GLU A 76 7.07 -4.68 10.10
C GLU A 76 8.17 -5.27 11.00
N THR A 77 8.62 -6.50 10.75
CA THR A 77 9.86 -7.01 11.34
C THR A 77 11.10 -6.48 10.62
N SER A 78 10.97 -6.13 9.33
CA SER A 78 12.07 -5.57 8.55
C SER A 78 12.20 -4.05 8.68
N ASP A 79 11.16 -3.31 9.05
CA ASP A 79 11.23 -1.84 9.05
C ASP A 79 11.56 -1.24 10.42
N LYS A 80 11.99 -2.07 11.39
CA LYS A 80 12.53 -1.57 12.65
C LYS A 80 13.83 -0.83 12.37
N SER A 81 13.84 0.47 12.66
CA SER A 81 15.03 1.31 12.49
C SER A 81 16.16 0.81 13.40
N VAL A 82 17.42 0.99 12.98
CA VAL A 82 18.58 0.66 13.81
C VAL A 82 18.51 1.37 15.17
N ILE A 83 17.96 2.59 15.20
CA ILE A 83 17.72 3.39 16.41
C ILE A 83 16.77 2.66 17.38
N GLU A 84 15.66 2.14 16.87
CA GLU A 84 14.72 1.34 17.66
C GLU A 84 15.37 0.04 18.15
N LEU A 85 16.19 -0.62 17.33
CA LEU A 85 16.87 -1.85 17.73
C LEU A 85 17.96 -1.60 18.79
N GLN A 86 18.55 -0.41 18.81
CA GLN A 86 19.59 -0.03 19.77
C GLN A 86 19.05 0.05 21.21
N GLN A 87 17.74 0.24 21.39
CA GLN A 87 17.10 0.23 22.72
C GLN A 87 17.24 -1.14 23.44
N TYR A 88 17.42 -2.22 22.68
CA TYR A 88 17.57 -3.57 23.22
C TYR A 88 19.04 -3.94 23.51
N ALA A 89 19.98 -3.00 23.32
CA ALA A 89 21.38 -3.22 23.61
C ALA A 89 21.61 -3.41 25.11
N LYS A 90 22.41 -4.42 25.47
CA LYS A 90 22.86 -4.66 26.85
C LYS A 90 24.33 -4.32 26.95
N LYS A 91 24.74 -3.70 28.07
CA LYS A 91 26.16 -3.40 28.32
C LYS A 91 26.98 -4.69 28.25
N ASN A 92 28.09 -4.65 27.53
CA ASN A 92 29.01 -5.78 27.31
C ASN A 92 28.39 -6.99 26.59
N LYS A 93 27.30 -6.82 25.82
CA LYS A 93 26.76 -7.86 24.94
C LYS A 93 26.48 -7.31 23.55
N PRO A 94 26.72 -8.11 22.49
CA PRO A 94 26.37 -7.70 21.14
C PRO A 94 24.86 -7.55 20.98
N ASN A 95 24.44 -6.59 20.15
CA ASN A 95 23.03 -6.39 19.84
C ASN A 95 22.56 -7.43 18.80
N VAL A 96 22.11 -8.58 19.29
CA VAL A 96 21.60 -9.68 18.46
C VAL A 96 20.44 -9.27 17.56
N HIS A 97 19.66 -8.24 17.93
CA HIS A 97 18.56 -7.77 17.11
C HIS A 97 19.04 -7.05 15.85
N ILE A 98 20.07 -6.21 15.96
CA ILE A 98 20.71 -5.56 14.82
C ILE A 98 21.40 -6.61 13.93
N LEU A 99 22.09 -7.58 14.54
CA LEU A 99 22.78 -8.65 13.81
C LEU A 99 21.80 -9.52 13.00
N ASN A 100 20.68 -9.93 13.61
CA ASN A 100 19.66 -10.71 12.93
C ASN A 100 19.04 -9.91 11.77
N LYS A 101 18.77 -8.62 12.00
CA LYS A 101 18.24 -7.73 10.97
C LYS A 101 19.19 -7.59 9.78
N LEU A 102 20.48 -7.41 10.04
CA LEU A 102 21.52 -7.38 9.01
C LEU A 102 21.59 -8.71 8.24
N GLN A 103 21.52 -9.84 8.94
CA GLN A 103 21.57 -11.16 8.33
C GLN A 103 20.41 -11.39 7.36
N GLU A 104 19.20 -10.96 7.73
CA GLU A 104 18.01 -11.04 6.86
C GLU A 104 18.17 -10.17 5.60
N GLU A 105 18.63 -8.93 5.74
CA GLU A 105 18.87 -8.05 4.59
C GLU A 105 19.96 -8.59 3.65
N MET A 106 21.04 -9.15 4.21
CA MET A 106 22.09 -9.78 3.40
C MET A 106 21.59 -11.01 2.63
N LYS A 107 20.70 -11.82 3.24
CA LYS A 107 20.05 -12.95 2.55
C LYS A 107 19.14 -12.48 1.42
N LYS A 108 18.37 -11.41 1.66
CA LYS A 108 17.50 -10.79 0.64
C LYS A 108 18.31 -10.25 -0.54
N LEU A 109 19.40 -9.52 -0.27
CA LEU A 109 20.33 -9.05 -1.30
C LEU A 109 20.98 -10.18 -2.10
N ALA A 110 21.30 -11.30 -1.45
CA ALA A 110 21.83 -12.48 -2.13
C ALA A 110 20.80 -13.11 -3.09
N GLN A 111 19.52 -13.19 -2.68
CA GLN A 111 18.43 -13.66 -3.55
C GLN A 111 18.23 -12.74 -4.76
N GLU A 112 18.21 -11.43 -4.56
CA GLU A 112 18.09 -10.44 -5.64
C GLU A 112 19.27 -10.51 -6.64
N ARG A 113 20.50 -10.71 -6.15
CA ARG A 113 21.68 -10.95 -6.99
C ARG A 113 21.58 -12.24 -7.81
N GLU A 114 20.98 -13.29 -7.26
CA GLU A 114 20.80 -14.54 -7.99
C GLU A 114 19.71 -14.42 -9.06
N GLU A 115 18.60 -13.74 -8.75
CA GLU A 115 17.53 -13.45 -9.70
C GLU A 115 18.01 -12.58 -10.87
N THR A 116 18.85 -11.57 -10.61
CA THR A 116 19.43 -10.71 -11.65
C THR A 116 20.45 -11.44 -12.52
N ARG A 117 21.16 -12.45 -12.00
CA ARG A 117 22.08 -13.31 -12.77
C ARG A 117 21.35 -14.30 -13.69
N LYS A 118 20.18 -14.79 -13.27
CA LYS A 118 19.38 -15.77 -14.03
C LYS A 118 18.60 -15.17 -15.20
N LYS A 119 18.40 -13.85 -15.23
CA LYS A 119 17.73 -13.19 -16.36
C LYS A 119 18.71 -13.14 -17.55
N PRO A 120 18.39 -13.78 -18.70
CA PRO A 120 19.23 -13.68 -19.89
C PRO A 120 19.33 -12.21 -20.30
N LYS A 121 20.55 -11.72 -20.48
CA LYS A 121 20.79 -10.41 -21.11
C LYS A 121 20.16 -10.48 -22.49
N MET A 122 19.12 -9.70 -22.74
CA MET A 122 18.53 -9.58 -24.08
C MET A 122 19.65 -9.21 -25.06
N THR A 123 19.96 -10.15 -25.95
CA THR A 123 20.75 -9.90 -27.15
C THR A 123 19.97 -8.88 -27.98
N ILE A 124 20.60 -7.75 -28.29
CA ILE A 124 20.09 -6.78 -29.26
C ILE A 124 19.99 -7.53 -30.59
N VAL A 125 18.76 -7.82 -31.02
CA VAL A 125 18.52 -8.36 -32.37
C VAL A 125 18.52 -7.17 -33.31
N GLU A 126 19.60 -7.05 -34.08
CA GLU A 126 19.74 -6.11 -35.17
C GLU A 126 18.66 -6.39 -36.21
N SER A 127 17.79 -5.41 -36.43
CA SER A 127 16.65 -5.48 -37.35
C SER A 127 17.14 -5.54 -38.80
N ILE A 128 17.13 -6.73 -39.40
CA ILE A 128 17.26 -6.92 -40.84
C ILE A 128 15.89 -6.63 -41.49
N GLN A 129 15.85 -5.67 -42.40
CA GLN A 129 14.66 -5.34 -43.20
C GLN A 129 14.32 -6.46 -44.20
N PRO A 130 13.03 -6.79 -44.42
CA PRO A 130 12.63 -7.70 -45.48
C PRO A 130 12.31 -6.93 -46.77
N GLY A 131 13.13 -7.15 -47.80
CA GLY A 131 12.87 -6.71 -49.18
C GLY A 131 13.31 -7.80 -50.13
N SER A 132 12.40 -8.73 -50.40
CA SER A 132 12.55 -9.82 -51.36
C SER A 132 12.35 -9.34 -52.79
N GLU A 133 13.18 -9.81 -53.72
CA GLU A 133 12.75 -10.25 -55.06
C GLU A 133 13.90 -10.99 -55.77
N PRO A 134 13.69 -12.25 -56.22
CA PRO A 134 14.51 -12.85 -57.27
C PRO A 134 13.68 -13.12 -58.55
N LEU A 135 14.43 -13.33 -59.64
CA LEU A 135 14.05 -13.76 -60.99
C LEU A 135 13.62 -12.67 -61.99
N CYS A 136 14.43 -12.50 -63.04
CA CYS A 136 14.13 -13.10 -64.34
C CYS A 136 15.42 -13.25 -65.17
N THR A 137 15.61 -14.47 -65.68
CA THR A 137 16.59 -14.88 -66.69
C THR A 137 16.20 -14.38 -68.10
N VAL A 138 17.04 -14.73 -69.09
CA VAL A 138 16.79 -14.86 -70.55
C VAL A 138 17.42 -13.71 -71.38
N ASP A 139 18.67 -13.87 -71.85
CA ASP A 139 19.15 -14.25 -73.22
C ASP A 139 19.57 -12.98 -74.00
N VAL A 140 20.58 -12.86 -74.87
CA VAL A 140 21.40 -13.73 -75.76
C VAL A 140 22.81 -13.16 -75.81
#